data_AF-A0A5D4MC39-F1
#
_entry.id   AF-A0A5D4MC39-F1
#
_cell.length_a   1.000
_cell.length_b   1.000
_cell.length_c   1.000
_cell.angle_alpha   90.00
_cell.angle_beta   90.00
_cell.angle_gamma   90.00
#
_symmetry.space_group_name_H-M   'P 1'
#
loop_
_entity.id
_entity.type
_entity.pdbx_description
1 polymer ?
#
loop_
_entity_poly.entity_id
_entity_poly.type
_entity_poly.pdbx_seq_one_letter_code
_entity_poly.pdbx_strand_id
1 'polypeptide(L)'
;MKWKIWLLSLFFFLSGCSSIPDLEEYNGKSLRIGVISDPPEVREENITFSEIAFHEIENKTAKEHDAIFVTKEHLYQASEGKSSEVYLNSAIPVFFIESSSHIPFTVDESEFGQNWEWSPGNNFAVGIFSSTESDSLNSWGYGQYNDEKTNEHVKGVFSRIFTTIEELK
;
A
#
# COMPACT_ATOMS: atom_id res chain seq x y z
N MET A 1 63.52 5.38 -33.64
CA MET A 1 62.82 5.65 -32.35
C MET A 1 61.72 6.68 -32.58
N LYS A 2 60.46 6.30 -32.38
CA LYS A 2 59.38 7.06 -31.73
C LYS A 2 58.04 6.38 -32.01
N TRP A 3 57.83 5.38 -31.17
CA TRP A 3 56.57 4.79 -30.70
C TRP A 3 55.44 5.83 -30.54
N LYS A 4 54.27 5.55 -31.11
CA LYS A 4 52.99 6.13 -30.67
C LYS A 4 51.97 5.00 -30.57
N ILE A 5 51.73 4.56 -29.32
CA ILE A 5 50.59 3.74 -28.95
C ILE A 5 49.32 4.50 -29.33
N TRP A 6 48.47 3.88 -30.13
CA TRP A 6 47.07 4.24 -30.22
C TRP A 6 46.35 3.60 -29.04
N LEU A 7 46.08 4.40 -28.01
CA LEU A 7 45.34 3.99 -26.83
C LEU A 7 43.86 4.25 -27.13
N LEU A 8 43.21 3.28 -27.78
CA LEU A 8 41.76 3.27 -27.95
C LEU A 8 41.15 2.90 -26.60
N SER A 9 41.11 3.87 -25.67
CA SER A 9 40.49 3.68 -24.37
C SER A 9 38.98 3.67 -24.54
N LEU A 10 38.46 2.45 -24.42
CA LEU A 10 37.07 2.05 -24.36
C LEU A 10 36.36 2.84 -23.25
N PHE A 11 35.65 3.92 -23.62
CA PHE A 11 34.67 4.56 -22.74
C PHE A 11 33.50 3.59 -22.57
N PHE A 12 33.60 2.72 -21.58
CA PHE A 12 32.43 2.03 -21.03
C PHE A 12 31.52 3.09 -20.42
N PHE A 13 30.42 3.38 -21.10
CA PHE A 13 29.27 4.04 -20.50
C PHE A 13 28.70 3.12 -19.43
N LEU A 14 29.18 3.25 -18.19
CA LEU A 14 28.48 2.78 -17.02
C LEU A 14 27.32 3.73 -16.75
N SER A 15 26.28 3.65 -17.58
CA SER A 15 24.97 4.21 -17.28
C SER A 15 24.33 3.33 -16.22
N GLY A 16 24.76 3.47 -14.96
CA GLY A 16 24.03 2.92 -13.82
C GLY A 16 22.78 3.77 -13.62
N CYS A 17 21.67 3.39 -14.26
CA CYS A 17 20.37 3.91 -13.87
C CYS A 17 20.04 3.25 -12.53
N SER A 18 20.36 3.90 -11.42
CA SER A 18 19.92 3.45 -10.11
C SER A 18 18.47 3.88 -9.94
N SER A 19 17.53 3.01 -10.31
CA SER A 19 16.14 3.17 -9.87
C SER A 19 16.12 3.09 -8.34
N ILE A 20 15.40 4.01 -7.70
CA ILE A 20 15.15 3.96 -6.26
C ILE A 20 14.04 2.91 -6.07
N PRO A 21 14.29 1.78 -5.36
CA PRO A 21 13.32 0.69 -5.28
C PRO A 21 11.95 1.13 -4.72
N ASP A 22 11.92 2.08 -3.80
CA ASP A 22 10.69 2.61 -3.20
C ASP A 22 9.85 3.48 -4.16
N LEU A 23 10.40 3.84 -5.32
CA LEU A 23 9.76 4.67 -6.33
C LEU A 23 9.56 3.93 -7.66
N GLU A 24 9.89 2.64 -7.72
CA GLU A 24 9.62 1.81 -8.89
C GLU A 24 8.12 1.65 -9.10
N GLU A 25 7.67 1.78 -10.35
CA GLU A 25 6.27 1.67 -10.73
C GLU A 25 5.81 0.21 -10.75
N TYR A 26 4.59 -0.03 -10.26
CA TYR A 26 4.00 -1.36 -10.34
C TYR A 26 3.55 -1.66 -11.78
N ASN A 27 4.14 -2.70 -12.36
CA ASN A 27 3.88 -3.13 -13.75
C ASN A 27 3.29 -4.56 -13.82
N GLY A 28 2.67 -5.01 -12.74
CA GLY A 28 2.15 -6.37 -12.60
C GLY A 28 0.78 -6.58 -13.24
N LYS A 29 0.05 -7.59 -12.74
CA LYS A 29 -1.31 -7.90 -13.21
C LYS A 29 -2.29 -6.77 -12.90
N SER A 30 -3.40 -6.73 -13.64
CA SER A 30 -4.49 -5.83 -13.27
C SER A 30 -5.07 -6.17 -11.89
N LEU A 31 -5.31 -5.14 -11.09
CA LEU A 31 -5.90 -5.27 -9.76
C LEU A 31 -7.21 -4.47 -9.69
N ARG A 32 -8.19 -5.05 -9.00
CA ARG A 32 -9.48 -4.41 -8.68
C ARG A 32 -9.50 -4.09 -7.19
N ILE A 33 -9.58 -2.82 -6.85
CA ILE A 33 -9.48 -2.35 -5.47
C ILE A 33 -10.81 -1.71 -5.08
N GLY A 34 -11.44 -2.25 -4.04
CA GLY A 34 -12.58 -1.60 -3.42
C GLY A 34 -12.11 -0.43 -2.58
N VAL A 35 -12.75 0.73 -2.68
CA VAL A 35 -12.38 1.92 -1.90
C VAL A 35 -13.58 2.39 -1.10
N ILE A 36 -13.39 2.57 0.21
CA ILE A 36 -14.35 3.24 1.05
C ILE A 36 -13.96 4.72 1.04
N SER A 37 -14.78 5.55 0.38
CA SER A 37 -14.55 6.95 -0.05
C SER A 37 -13.98 7.09 -1.47
N ASP A 38 -13.36 8.24 -1.74
CA ASP A 38 -12.69 8.59 -2.99
C ASP A 38 -11.42 7.75 -3.25
N PRO A 39 -11.20 7.30 -4.50
CA PRO A 39 -10.01 6.57 -4.88
C PRO A 39 -8.76 7.47 -4.81
N PRO A 40 -7.60 6.92 -4.38
CA PRO A 40 -6.36 7.68 -4.38
C PRO A 40 -5.86 7.94 -5.81
N GLU A 41 -5.14 9.05 -5.98
CA GLU A 41 -4.44 9.32 -7.25
C GLU A 41 -3.17 8.45 -7.35
N VAL A 42 -3.14 7.57 -8.36
CA VAL A 42 -2.01 6.67 -8.64
C VAL A 42 -1.49 6.89 -10.06
N ARG A 43 -0.32 6.32 -10.39
CA ARG A 43 0.27 6.44 -11.75
C ARG A 43 -0.04 5.23 -12.63
N GLU A 44 -0.41 4.13 -12.00
CA GLU A 44 -0.63 2.83 -12.61
C GLU A 44 -1.96 2.77 -13.39
N GLU A 45 -1.89 2.48 -14.69
CA GLU A 45 -3.07 2.35 -15.56
C GLU A 45 -3.80 1.00 -15.41
N ASN A 46 -3.15 0.00 -14.82
CA ASN A 46 -3.68 -1.36 -14.64
C ASN A 46 -4.50 -1.54 -13.36
N ILE A 47 -4.71 -0.47 -12.58
CA ILE A 47 -5.47 -0.50 -11.32
C ILE A 47 -6.86 0.07 -11.55
N THR A 48 -7.88 -0.69 -11.18
CA THR A 48 -9.28 -0.24 -11.23
C THR A 48 -9.79 -0.06 -9.81
N PHE A 49 -10.34 1.12 -9.52
CA PHE A 49 -11.00 1.39 -8.26
C PHE A 49 -12.52 1.36 -8.43
N SER A 50 -13.20 0.79 -7.44
CA SER A 50 -14.65 0.85 -7.29
C SER A 50 -14.97 1.31 -5.89
N GLU A 51 -15.81 2.34 -5.78
CA GLU A 51 -16.33 2.77 -4.50
C GLU A 51 -17.21 1.66 -3.91
N ILE A 52 -16.99 1.34 -2.63
CA ILE A 52 -17.76 0.38 -1.86
C ILE A 52 -18.10 0.98 -0.50
N ALA A 53 -19.16 0.47 0.13
CA ALA A 53 -19.51 0.78 1.50
C ALA A 53 -18.92 -0.23 2.49
N PHE A 54 -18.77 0.17 3.77
CA PHE A 54 -18.27 -0.71 4.83
C PHE A 54 -18.99 -2.06 4.93
N HIS A 55 -20.32 -2.06 4.76
CA HIS A 55 -21.12 -3.29 4.84
C HIS A 55 -20.83 -4.29 3.70
N GLU A 56 -20.11 -3.89 2.66
CA GLU A 56 -19.75 -4.74 1.53
C GLU A 56 -18.46 -5.55 1.77
N ILE A 57 -17.69 -5.24 2.83
CA ILE A 57 -16.46 -5.93 3.20
C ILE A 57 -16.73 -7.40 3.59
N GLU A 58 -17.81 -7.66 4.33
CA GLU A 58 -18.16 -9.02 4.79
C GLU A 58 -18.88 -9.85 3.71
N ASN A 59 -19.27 -9.21 2.60
CA ASN A 59 -20.14 -9.80 1.60
C ASN A 59 -19.34 -10.51 0.50
N LYS A 60 -20.05 -11.36 -0.27
CA LYS A 60 -19.49 -11.97 -1.48
C LYS A 60 -18.93 -10.93 -2.48
N THR A 61 -19.40 -9.69 -2.41
CA THR A 61 -18.90 -8.54 -3.19
C THR A 61 -17.42 -8.23 -2.93
N ALA A 62 -16.90 -8.50 -1.73
CA ALA A 62 -15.47 -8.38 -1.46
C ALA A 62 -14.64 -9.33 -2.35
N LYS A 63 -15.17 -10.50 -2.75
CA LYS A 63 -14.47 -11.44 -3.65
C LYS A 63 -14.37 -10.96 -5.10
N GLU A 64 -15.07 -9.89 -5.46
CA GLU A 64 -14.91 -9.24 -6.77
C GLU A 64 -13.68 -8.32 -6.79
N HIS A 65 -13.11 -8.04 -5.62
CA HIS A 65 -11.94 -7.19 -5.43
C HIS A 65 -10.75 -8.04 -4.95
N ASP A 66 -9.57 -7.48 -5.14
CA ASP A 66 -8.30 -8.08 -4.74
C ASP A 66 -7.82 -7.52 -3.40
N ALA A 67 -8.25 -6.32 -3.04
CA ALA A 67 -8.05 -5.68 -1.74
C ALA A 67 -9.08 -4.58 -1.51
N ILE A 68 -9.17 -4.10 -0.27
CA ILE A 68 -9.99 -2.95 0.13
C ILE A 68 -9.10 -1.84 0.68
N PHE A 69 -9.33 -0.61 0.26
CA PHE A 69 -8.70 0.59 0.81
C PHE A 69 -9.72 1.37 1.64
N VAL A 70 -9.33 1.71 2.87
CA VAL A 70 -9.99 2.71 3.70
C VAL A 70 -9.12 3.95 3.69
N THR A 71 -9.65 5.05 3.17
CA THR A 71 -8.93 6.32 3.04
C THR A 71 -9.13 7.20 4.27
N LYS A 72 -8.32 8.27 4.36
CA LYS A 72 -8.21 9.15 5.52
C LYS A 72 -9.56 9.59 6.08
N GLU A 73 -10.46 9.99 5.20
CA GLU A 73 -11.76 10.58 5.53
C GLU A 73 -12.64 9.62 6.34
N HIS A 74 -12.40 8.32 6.23
CA HIS A 74 -13.19 7.28 6.88
C HIS A 74 -12.39 6.45 7.90
N LEU A 75 -11.13 6.80 8.20
CA LEU A 75 -10.34 6.08 9.21
C LEU A 75 -10.95 6.19 10.61
N TYR A 76 -11.48 7.36 10.99
CA TYR A 76 -12.16 7.50 12.28
C TYR A 76 -13.34 6.53 12.38
N GLN A 77 -14.23 6.56 11.38
CA GLN A 77 -15.38 5.67 11.30
C GLN A 77 -14.98 4.18 11.26
N ALA A 78 -13.90 3.84 10.55
CA ALA A 78 -13.37 2.49 10.48
C ALA A 78 -12.86 1.95 11.82
N SER A 79 -12.51 2.83 12.75
CA SER A 79 -12.08 2.46 14.10
C SER A 79 -13.20 2.46 15.14
N GLU A 80 -14.42 2.86 14.78
CA GLU A 80 -15.52 2.92 15.73
C GLU A 80 -16.02 1.51 16.11
N GLY A 81 -16.01 1.22 17.41
CA GLY A 81 -16.65 0.04 18.01
C GLY A 81 -16.01 -1.30 17.63
N LYS A 82 -16.86 -2.29 17.28
CA LYS A 82 -16.46 -3.67 16.95
C LYS A 82 -16.09 -3.87 15.48
N SER A 83 -15.70 -2.80 14.78
CA SER A 83 -15.37 -2.88 13.36
C SER A 83 -14.13 -3.76 13.11
N SER A 84 -13.37 -4.11 14.16
CA SER A 84 -12.26 -5.06 14.08
C SER A 84 -12.68 -6.43 13.54
N GLU A 85 -13.86 -6.94 13.93
CA GLU A 85 -14.35 -8.24 13.46
C GLU A 85 -14.58 -8.24 11.93
N VAL A 86 -15.00 -7.11 11.37
CA VAL A 86 -15.25 -6.95 9.92
C VAL A 86 -13.95 -7.21 9.14
N TYR A 87 -12.86 -6.58 9.56
CA TYR A 87 -11.58 -6.68 8.85
C TYR A 87 -10.83 -7.96 9.17
N LEU A 88 -10.91 -8.45 10.41
CA LEU A 88 -10.28 -9.70 10.83
C LEU A 88 -10.95 -10.94 10.22
N ASN A 89 -12.19 -10.83 9.77
CA ASN A 89 -12.90 -11.88 9.04
C ASN A 89 -12.94 -11.64 7.51
N SER A 90 -12.29 -10.58 7.02
CA SER A 90 -12.26 -10.29 5.58
C SER A 90 -11.52 -11.38 4.80
N ALA A 91 -12.10 -11.79 3.67
CA ALA A 91 -11.52 -12.78 2.78
C ALA A 91 -10.37 -12.23 1.90
N ILE A 92 -10.17 -10.92 1.91
CA ILE A 92 -9.14 -10.19 1.14
C ILE A 92 -8.43 -9.17 2.04
N PRO A 93 -7.18 -8.78 1.71
CA PRO A 93 -6.45 -7.80 2.51
C PRO A 93 -7.15 -6.44 2.54
N VAL A 94 -7.05 -5.77 3.70
CA VAL A 94 -7.58 -4.42 3.92
C VAL A 94 -6.42 -3.48 4.25
N PHE A 95 -6.35 -2.34 3.58
CA PHE A 95 -5.34 -1.32 3.79
C PHE A 95 -5.96 -0.01 4.28
N PHE A 96 -5.34 0.59 5.27
CA PHE A 96 -5.73 1.86 5.88
C PHE A 96 -4.71 2.93 5.48
N ILE A 97 -5.13 3.83 4.59
CA ILE A 97 -4.28 4.84 3.97
C ILE A 97 -4.25 6.09 4.86
N GLU A 98 -3.05 6.62 5.10
CA GLU A 98 -2.75 7.69 6.07
C GLU A 98 -2.84 7.28 7.55
N SER A 99 -2.81 5.99 7.84
CA SER A 99 -2.63 5.48 9.21
C SER A 99 -1.23 4.93 9.43
N SER A 100 -0.65 5.27 10.59
CA SER A 100 0.65 4.75 11.04
C SER A 100 0.58 3.35 11.64
N SER A 101 -0.61 2.89 12.03
CA SER A 101 -0.81 1.63 12.73
C SER A 101 -2.16 0.99 12.39
N HIS A 102 -2.19 -0.35 12.38
CA HIS A 102 -3.42 -1.10 12.20
C HIS A 102 -4.20 -1.29 13.52
N ILE A 103 -3.57 -1.02 14.67
CA ILE A 103 -4.14 -1.23 16.01
C ILE A 103 -5.54 -0.62 16.18
N PRO A 104 -5.80 0.63 15.73
CA PRO A 104 -7.14 1.23 15.84
C PRO A 104 -8.26 0.46 15.10
N PHE A 105 -7.90 -0.43 14.20
CA PHE A 105 -8.85 -1.17 13.37
C PHE A 105 -8.88 -2.66 13.72
N THR A 106 -8.02 -3.13 14.63
CA THR A 106 -7.95 -4.55 15.00
C THR A 106 -8.14 -4.80 16.50
N VAL A 107 -8.19 -3.74 17.31
CA VAL A 107 -8.35 -3.83 18.77
C VAL A 107 -9.55 -2.98 19.18
N ASP A 108 -10.63 -3.63 19.63
CA ASP A 108 -11.91 -2.99 19.99
C ASP A 108 -11.78 -1.86 21.05
N GLU A 109 -10.75 -1.89 21.88
CA GLU A 109 -10.50 -0.88 22.92
C GLU A 109 -9.71 0.34 22.39
N SER A 110 -9.37 0.37 21.11
CA SER A 110 -8.62 1.45 20.47
C SER A 110 -9.44 2.14 19.39
N GLU A 111 -9.42 3.46 19.38
CA GLU A 111 -10.00 4.30 18.32
C GLU A 111 -8.89 5.06 17.58
N PHE A 112 -9.15 5.39 16.31
CA PHE A 112 -8.24 6.17 15.49
C PHE A 112 -8.29 7.63 15.93
N GLY A 113 -7.14 8.29 15.92
CA GLY A 113 -6.98 9.66 16.40
C GLY A 113 -5.65 10.24 15.93
N GLN A 114 -5.37 11.48 16.31
CA GLN A 114 -4.19 12.23 15.83
C GLN A 114 -2.85 11.51 16.06
N ASN A 115 -2.73 10.68 17.10
CA ASN A 115 -1.54 9.88 17.38
C ASN A 115 -1.32 8.72 16.40
N TRP A 116 -2.35 8.37 15.63
CA TRP A 116 -2.34 7.32 14.62
C TRP A 116 -2.27 7.87 13.20
N GLU A 117 -2.48 9.17 13.00
CA GLU A 117 -2.26 9.83 11.71
C GLU A 117 -0.80 9.70 11.26
N TRP A 118 -0.58 9.74 9.95
CA TRP A 118 0.77 9.75 9.39
C TRP A 118 1.60 10.93 9.91
N SER A 119 2.85 10.65 10.28
CA SER A 119 3.90 11.63 10.51
C SER A 119 5.22 11.12 9.94
N PRO A 120 6.20 12.00 9.66
CA PRO A 120 7.56 11.58 9.30
C PRO A 120 8.11 10.55 10.31
N GLY A 121 8.76 9.49 9.80
CA GLY A 121 9.31 8.39 10.59
C GLY A 121 8.30 7.27 10.90
N ASN A 122 7.04 7.41 10.47
CA ASN A 122 5.99 6.42 10.63
C ASN A 122 5.46 5.90 9.29
N ASN A 123 4.70 4.80 9.34
CA ASN A 123 3.99 4.27 8.18
C ASN A 123 2.98 5.32 7.66
N PHE A 124 2.96 5.50 6.35
CA PHE A 124 1.92 6.22 5.63
C PHE A 124 0.68 5.35 5.41
N ALA A 125 0.87 4.06 5.19
CA ALA A 125 -0.23 3.12 5.06
C ALA A 125 0.10 1.84 5.82
N VAL A 126 -0.93 1.17 6.31
CA VAL A 126 -0.83 -0.14 6.93
C VAL A 126 -1.84 -1.09 6.31
N GLY A 127 -1.47 -2.35 6.18
CA GLY A 127 -2.34 -3.40 5.68
C GLY A 127 -2.51 -4.52 6.69
N ILE A 128 -3.64 -5.21 6.63
CA ILE A 128 -3.89 -6.45 7.38
C ILE A 128 -4.53 -7.50 6.49
N PHE A 129 -4.22 -8.76 6.78
CA PHE A 129 -4.91 -9.91 6.19
C PHE A 129 -4.89 -11.08 7.17
N SER A 130 -6.07 -11.44 7.66
CA SER A 130 -6.25 -12.57 8.56
C SER A 130 -6.58 -13.80 7.73
N SER A 131 -5.74 -14.83 7.79
CA SER A 131 -6.08 -16.13 7.22
C SER A 131 -6.93 -16.90 8.21
N THR A 132 -8.14 -17.28 7.81
CA THR A 132 -9.04 -18.11 8.61
C THR A 132 -8.48 -19.52 8.89
N GLU A 133 -7.41 -19.93 8.20
CA GLU A 133 -6.81 -21.27 8.33
C GLU A 133 -5.69 -21.34 9.38
N SER A 134 -5.02 -20.22 9.70
CA SER A 134 -3.80 -20.23 10.53
C SER A 134 -3.89 -19.41 11.82
N ASP A 135 -5.04 -18.79 12.12
CA ASP A 135 -5.25 -17.86 13.25
C ASP A 135 -4.17 -16.76 13.34
N SER A 136 -3.46 -16.49 12.23
CA SER A 136 -2.34 -15.56 12.18
C SER A 136 -2.74 -14.32 11.39
N LEU A 137 -2.67 -13.16 12.03
CA LEU A 137 -2.83 -11.87 11.39
C LEU A 137 -1.53 -11.50 10.65
N ASN A 138 -1.58 -11.42 9.33
CA ASN A 138 -0.53 -10.78 8.55
C ASN A 138 -0.75 -9.27 8.57
N SER A 139 0.33 -8.51 8.70
CA SER A 139 0.28 -7.05 8.66
C SER A 139 1.45 -6.47 7.90
N TRP A 140 1.22 -5.35 7.21
CA TRP A 140 2.23 -4.60 6.46
C TRP A 140 2.22 -3.14 6.88
N GLY A 141 3.37 -2.48 6.76
CA GLY A 141 3.52 -1.05 6.96
C GLY A 141 4.37 -0.45 5.85
N TYR A 142 3.95 0.69 5.32
CA TYR A 142 4.60 1.37 4.21
C TYR A 142 4.88 2.81 4.58
N GLY A 143 6.16 3.13 4.86
CA GLY A 143 6.62 4.50 5.06
C GLY A 143 6.85 5.25 3.74
N GLN A 144 6.96 6.58 3.81
CA GLN A 144 7.34 7.40 2.66
C GLN A 144 8.85 7.33 2.41
N TYR A 145 9.28 7.49 1.16
CA TYR A 145 10.70 7.64 0.87
C TYR A 145 11.25 8.90 1.57
N ASN A 146 12.35 8.75 2.32
CA ASN A 146 12.95 9.78 3.16
C ASN A 146 11.98 10.48 4.14
N ASP A 147 10.86 9.84 4.51
CA ASP A 147 9.84 10.42 5.39
C ASP A 147 9.20 11.73 4.88
N GLU A 148 9.29 11.98 3.56
CA GLU A 148 8.73 13.16 2.91
C GLU A 148 7.45 12.80 2.16
N LYS A 149 6.35 13.51 2.46
CA LYS A 149 5.08 13.34 1.74
C LYS A 149 5.03 14.20 0.49
N THR A 150 5.60 13.69 -0.59
CA THR A 150 5.46 14.24 -1.94
C THR A 150 4.49 13.39 -2.77
N ASN A 151 3.91 13.93 -3.83
CA ASN A 151 3.03 13.16 -4.73
C ASN A 151 3.75 11.94 -5.33
N GLU A 152 5.04 12.06 -5.62
CA GLU A 152 5.85 10.96 -6.17
C GLU A 152 6.08 9.86 -5.13
N HIS A 153 6.39 10.22 -3.88
CA HIS A 153 6.59 9.24 -2.81
C HIS A 153 5.29 8.52 -2.46
N VAL A 154 4.17 9.25 -2.43
CA VAL A 154 2.82 8.67 -2.24
C VAL A 154 2.53 7.65 -3.33
N LYS A 155 2.81 7.98 -4.60
CA LYS A 155 2.66 7.04 -5.73
C LYS A 155 3.57 5.82 -5.58
N GLY A 156 4.80 5.99 -5.12
CA GLY A 156 5.72 4.88 -4.81
C GLY A 156 5.24 3.96 -3.67
N VAL A 157 4.56 4.51 -2.66
CA VAL A 157 3.88 3.70 -1.63
C VAL A 157 2.79 2.83 -2.26
N PHE A 158 1.95 3.41 -3.12
CA PHE A 158 0.89 2.64 -3.79
C PHE A 158 1.45 1.52 -4.67
N SER A 159 2.53 1.77 -5.44
CA SER A 159 3.20 0.72 -6.21
C SER A 159 3.60 -0.47 -5.34
N ARG A 160 4.16 -0.22 -4.14
CA ARG A 160 4.55 -1.29 -3.20
C ARG A 160 3.35 -2.03 -2.62
N ILE A 161 2.26 -1.32 -2.32
CA ILE A 161 1.01 -1.94 -1.87
C ILE A 161 0.44 -2.87 -2.96
N PHE A 162 0.44 -2.44 -4.23
CA PHE A 162 -0.03 -3.25 -5.35
C PHE A 162 0.81 -4.51 -5.56
N THR A 163 2.14 -4.41 -5.45
CA THR A 163 3.02 -5.58 -5.45
C THR A 163 2.63 -6.57 -4.35
N THR A 164 2.41 -6.10 -3.12
CA THR A 164 1.97 -6.97 -2.01
C THR A 164 0.61 -7.64 -2.31
N ILE A 165 -0.35 -6.90 -2.86
CA ILE A 165 -1.66 -7.46 -3.22
C ILE A 165 -1.52 -8.56 -4.28
N GLU A 166 -0.65 -8.37 -5.28
CA GLU A 166 -0.41 -9.41 -6.29
C GLU A 166 0.25 -10.67 -5.68
N GLU A 167 1.19 -10.51 -4.75
CA GLU A 167 1.87 -11.63 -4.09
C GLU A 167 0.95 -12.48 -3.20
N LEU A 168 -0.19 -11.93 -2.78
CA LEU A 168 -1.21 -12.62 -1.98
C LEU A 168 -2.19 -13.47 -2.80
N LYS A 169 -2.17 -13.35 -4.14
CA LYS A 169 -3.02 -14.12 -5.06
C LYS A 169 -2.42 -15.49 -5.42
#